data_AF-B3T662-F1
#
_entry.id   AF-B3T662-F1
#
_cell.length_a   1.000
_cell.length_b   1.000
_cell.length_c   1.000
_cell.angle_alpha   90.00
_cell.angle_beta   90.00
_cell.angle_gamma   90.00
#
_symmetry.space_group_name_H-M   'P 1'
#
loop_
_entity.id
_entity.type
_entity.pdbx_description
1 polymer ?
#
loop_
_entity_poly.entity_id
_entity_poly.type
_entity_poly.pdbx_seq_one_letter_code
_entity_poly.pdbx_strand_id
1 'polypeptide(L)'
;MQKTMILPVCLGILLVGIVMVPSAFAAPDLSYLDLDSQESIIFEGTYGNVLRITVIATNNGNEEISNYYFNPYLHSGGSIYEKSYYMQLDGYGVGQEDCPISIPKIPAGLTREINLCFEIPKTHLENFYLEVLDSSKNYCGACEYCTCTQAQCTIKNPPDPAAQAAAEAQAAAEAQAAAEAQAAAEAQAQAAAEAQAAAEAQATAELQAAAELQAAAEAQATAELQAAAEAQATAELQAAANEAAAAEAAENAANEAAAAEAAENAANEAAAAEAAAQRKAEAAAADAAANAAAQAAASEASQASGGCGTGTVLVDGICQLAPVESSGCGEGTVLVNGVCQLSGSSGTSIPPLYIAGGAAAIGAVIIGIVFAVRRGSGGTKTPKPARQDVEDYESQYLARQGVESSPKPTKKKETPMFCNNCGAAFKKSEAKFCGECGTPRS
;
A
#
# COMPACT_ATOMS: atom_id res chain seq x y z
N MET A 1 -55.38 56.48 -97.85
CA MET A 1 -56.33 56.66 -96.72
C MET A 1 -56.73 55.26 -96.27
N GLN A 2 -56.63 54.80 -95.03
CA GLN A 2 -56.31 55.38 -93.73
C GLN A 2 -56.16 54.21 -92.75
N LYS A 3 -55.00 54.13 -92.04
CA LYS A 3 -54.74 53.58 -90.67
C LYS A 3 -55.20 52.12 -90.38
N THR A 4 -54.44 51.27 -89.68
CA THR A 4 -53.68 51.52 -88.44
C THR A 4 -52.77 50.33 -88.15
N MET A 5 -51.54 50.62 -87.69
CA MET A 5 -50.68 49.67 -86.98
C MET A 5 -51.33 49.21 -85.66
N ILE A 6 -51.01 47.99 -85.20
CA ILE A 6 -50.61 47.63 -83.82
C ILE A 6 -50.12 46.15 -83.83
N LEU A 7 -48.81 45.97 -83.70
CA LEU A 7 -48.19 44.88 -82.90
C LEU A 7 -48.09 45.46 -81.46
N PRO A 8 -47.95 44.72 -80.32
CA PRO A 8 -47.64 43.29 -80.12
C PRO A 8 -48.49 42.66 -78.97
N VAL A 9 -48.01 41.57 -78.35
CA VAL A 9 -48.56 40.83 -77.19
C VAL A 9 -49.25 39.52 -77.59
N CYS A 10 -48.46 38.46 -77.71
CA CYS A 10 -48.77 37.10 -77.24
C CYS A 10 -47.51 36.22 -77.40
N LEU A 11 -46.38 36.71 -76.90
CA LEU A 11 -45.18 35.90 -76.65
C LEU A 11 -45.33 35.28 -75.25
N GLY A 12 -46.27 34.34 -75.11
CA GLY A 12 -46.67 33.85 -73.80
C GLY A 12 -47.55 32.60 -73.75
N ILE A 13 -47.58 31.76 -74.80
CA ILE A 13 -48.23 30.45 -74.74
C ILE A 13 -47.35 29.42 -75.47
N LEU A 14 -46.17 29.17 -74.92
CA LEU A 14 -45.28 28.08 -75.32
C LEU A 14 -44.83 27.27 -74.08
N LEU A 15 -45.69 27.16 -73.07
CA LEU A 15 -45.35 26.56 -71.77
C LEU A 15 -46.48 25.79 -71.07
N VAL A 16 -47.42 25.16 -71.78
CA VAL A 16 -48.29 24.17 -71.12
C VAL A 16 -48.63 23.07 -72.11
N GLY A 17 -48.07 21.87 -71.90
CA GLY A 17 -48.39 20.72 -72.74
C GLY A 17 -47.47 19.51 -72.61
N ILE A 18 -46.32 19.61 -71.94
CA ILE A 18 -45.74 18.42 -71.31
C ILE A 18 -46.54 18.26 -70.02
N VAL A 19 -47.68 17.59 -70.13
CA VAL A 19 -48.24 16.87 -68.99
C VAL A 19 -47.14 15.91 -68.59
N MET A 20 -46.32 16.33 -67.61
CA MET A 20 -45.66 15.39 -66.72
C MET A 20 -46.81 14.59 -66.13
N VAL A 21 -47.11 13.47 -66.77
CA VAL A 21 -47.77 12.35 -66.10
C VAL A 21 -46.90 12.15 -64.86
N PRO A 22 -47.43 12.35 -63.65
CA PRO A 22 -46.68 11.97 -62.47
C PRO A 22 -46.33 10.50 -62.68
N SER A 23 -45.06 10.13 -62.56
CA SER A 23 -44.61 8.75 -62.41
C SER A 23 -45.13 8.12 -61.10
N ALA A 24 -46.31 8.55 -60.63
CA ALA A 24 -47.03 7.97 -59.53
C ALA A 24 -47.92 6.88 -60.15
N PHE A 25 -47.71 5.63 -59.73
CA PHE A 25 -48.31 4.40 -60.25
C PHE A 25 -47.58 3.73 -61.43
N ALA A 26 -46.25 3.69 -61.42
CA ALA A 26 -45.61 2.48 -61.91
C ALA A 26 -45.84 1.40 -60.82
N ALA A 27 -46.39 0.24 -61.20
CA ALA A 27 -46.40 -0.92 -60.31
C ALA A 27 -44.94 -1.34 -60.07
N PRO A 28 -44.55 -1.76 -58.85
CA PRO A 28 -43.18 -2.14 -58.58
C PRO A 28 -42.80 -3.36 -59.45
N ASP A 29 -41.67 -3.24 -60.15
CA ASP A 29 -41.16 -4.25 -61.07
C ASP A 29 -40.25 -5.24 -60.30
N LEU A 30 -40.72 -6.48 -60.15
CA LEU A 30 -39.97 -7.55 -59.48
C LEU A 30 -38.79 -8.06 -60.30
N SER A 31 -38.59 -7.66 -61.55
CA SER A 31 -37.39 -8.03 -62.31
C SER A 31 -36.09 -7.48 -61.70
N TYR A 32 -36.19 -6.45 -60.86
CA TYR A 32 -35.08 -5.91 -60.09
C TYR A 32 -34.91 -6.55 -58.71
N LEU A 33 -35.79 -7.49 -58.33
CA LEU A 33 -35.71 -8.21 -57.07
C LEU A 33 -34.83 -9.45 -57.25
N ASP A 34 -33.69 -9.45 -56.57
CA ASP A 34 -32.84 -10.62 -56.48
C ASP A 34 -33.17 -11.42 -55.20
N LEU A 35 -33.28 -12.74 -55.34
CA LEU A 35 -33.66 -13.64 -54.26
C LEU A 35 -32.58 -14.70 -54.06
N ASP A 36 -32.01 -14.76 -52.87
CA ASP A 36 -31.05 -15.79 -52.47
C ASP A 36 -31.62 -16.66 -51.36
N SER A 37 -31.58 -17.98 -51.54
CA SER A 37 -32.07 -18.93 -50.54
C SER A 37 -30.99 -19.17 -49.48
N GLN A 38 -31.30 -18.94 -48.20
CA GLN A 38 -30.35 -19.17 -47.11
C GLN A 38 -30.56 -20.51 -46.43
N GLU A 39 -31.74 -20.71 -45.87
CA GLU A 39 -32.09 -21.88 -45.07
C GLU A 39 -33.52 -22.29 -45.40
N SER A 40 -33.81 -23.59 -45.30
CA SER A 40 -35.18 -24.06 -45.20
C SER A 40 -35.29 -25.11 -44.10
N ILE A 41 -36.42 -25.11 -43.42
CA ILE A 41 -36.70 -26.02 -42.29
C ILE A 41 -38.11 -26.55 -42.45
N ILE A 42 -38.28 -27.86 -42.22
CA ILE A 42 -39.58 -28.51 -42.17
C ILE A 42 -40.00 -28.69 -40.72
N PHE A 43 -41.19 -28.18 -40.40
CA PHE A 43 -41.89 -28.46 -39.16
C PHE A 43 -42.95 -29.52 -39.40
N GLU A 44 -42.80 -30.67 -38.74
CA GLU A 44 -43.73 -31.78 -38.89
C GLU A 44 -45.04 -31.51 -38.16
N GLY A 45 -46.15 -31.75 -38.83
CA GLY A 45 -47.48 -31.69 -38.22
C GLY A 45 -48.23 -33.00 -38.32
N THR A 46 -49.46 -32.98 -37.80
CA THR A 46 -50.33 -34.17 -37.83
C THR A 46 -50.79 -34.48 -39.26
N TYR A 47 -51.28 -33.46 -39.98
CA TYR A 47 -51.94 -33.61 -41.29
C TYR A 47 -51.09 -33.20 -42.49
N GLY A 48 -50.13 -32.31 -42.27
CA GLY A 48 -49.17 -31.84 -43.26
C GLY A 48 -47.88 -31.44 -42.56
N ASN A 49 -46.97 -30.86 -43.32
CA ASN A 49 -45.75 -30.24 -42.85
C ASN A 49 -45.81 -28.73 -43.14
N VAL A 50 -45.13 -27.93 -42.34
CA VAL A 50 -44.90 -26.51 -42.66
C VAL A 50 -43.44 -26.37 -43.08
N LEU A 51 -43.20 -25.97 -44.32
CA LEU A 51 -41.88 -25.57 -44.79
C LEU A 51 -41.70 -24.08 -44.53
N ARG A 52 -40.75 -23.72 -43.66
CA ARG A 52 -40.22 -22.37 -43.56
C ARG A 52 -39.02 -22.23 -44.49
N ILE A 53 -38.97 -21.15 -45.22
CA ILE A 53 -37.88 -20.78 -46.10
C ILE A 53 -37.43 -19.38 -45.71
N THR A 54 -36.13 -19.24 -45.47
CA THR A 54 -35.48 -17.96 -45.26
C THR A 54 -34.83 -17.53 -46.56
N VAL A 55 -35.29 -16.42 -47.12
CA VAL A 55 -34.75 -15.82 -48.34
C VAL A 55 -34.21 -14.42 -48.06
N ILE A 56 -33.08 -14.12 -48.66
CA ILE A 56 -32.50 -12.77 -48.69
C ILE A 56 -32.96 -12.12 -49.98
N ALA A 57 -33.73 -11.05 -49.83
CA ALA A 57 -34.35 -10.34 -50.93
C ALA A 57 -33.67 -8.97 -51.08
N THR A 58 -33.01 -8.75 -52.21
CA THR A 58 -32.30 -7.51 -52.53
C THR A 58 -33.04 -6.76 -53.62
N ASN A 59 -33.53 -5.55 -53.29
CA ASN A 59 -34.18 -4.68 -54.24
C ASN A 59 -33.13 -3.82 -54.96
N ASN A 60 -32.79 -4.19 -56.19
CA ASN A 60 -31.86 -3.44 -57.04
C ASN A 60 -32.56 -2.32 -57.85
N GLY A 61 -33.86 -2.13 -57.63
CA GLY A 61 -34.65 -1.08 -58.27
C GLY A 61 -34.50 0.27 -57.57
N ASN A 62 -35.23 1.25 -58.10
CA ASN A 62 -35.27 2.62 -57.61
C ASN A 62 -36.55 2.96 -56.81
N GLU A 63 -37.47 2.01 -56.68
CA GLU A 63 -38.74 2.15 -55.94
C GLU A 63 -38.85 1.12 -54.80
N GLU A 64 -39.65 1.42 -53.77
CA GLU A 64 -39.92 0.48 -52.68
C GLU A 64 -40.82 -0.66 -53.17
N ILE A 65 -40.41 -1.91 -52.91
CA ILE A 65 -41.25 -3.09 -53.11
C ILE A 65 -42.08 -3.30 -51.85
N SER A 66 -43.39 -3.05 -51.98
CA SER A 66 -44.35 -3.27 -50.90
C SER A 66 -44.77 -4.73 -50.83
N ASN A 67 -45.14 -5.19 -49.63
CA ASN A 67 -45.65 -6.54 -49.38
C ASN A 67 -46.91 -6.89 -50.19
N TYR A 68 -47.68 -5.87 -50.60
CA TYR A 68 -48.88 -6.04 -51.44
C TYR A 68 -48.57 -6.64 -52.82
N TYR A 69 -47.38 -6.36 -53.36
CA TYR A 69 -46.93 -6.86 -54.66
C TYR A 69 -45.98 -8.05 -54.51
N PHE A 70 -45.99 -8.70 -53.35
CA PHE A 70 -45.13 -9.84 -53.07
C PHE A 70 -46.03 -11.06 -52.91
N ASN A 71 -46.34 -11.73 -54.02
CA ASN A 71 -47.19 -12.93 -54.05
C ASN A 71 -46.30 -14.18 -54.24
N PRO A 72 -45.90 -14.85 -53.15
CA PRO A 72 -44.99 -15.98 -53.24
C PRO A 72 -45.74 -17.29 -53.47
N TYR A 73 -45.19 -18.09 -54.36
CA TYR A 73 -45.63 -19.42 -54.75
C TYR A 73 -44.46 -20.38 -54.60
N LEU A 74 -44.67 -21.44 -53.82
CA LEU A 74 -43.70 -22.50 -53.68
C LEU A 74 -44.05 -23.63 -54.65
N HIS A 75 -43.07 -24.07 -55.41
CA HIS A 75 -43.19 -25.19 -56.33
C HIS A 75 -42.39 -26.37 -55.77
N SER A 76 -42.94 -27.58 -55.89
CA SER A 76 -42.22 -28.82 -55.65
C SER A 76 -42.80 -29.91 -56.53
N GLY A 77 -41.96 -30.49 -57.39
CA GLY A 77 -42.42 -31.37 -58.47
C GLY A 77 -43.41 -30.65 -59.40
N GLY A 78 -44.61 -31.21 -59.56
CA GLY A 78 -45.70 -30.61 -60.35
C GLY A 78 -46.72 -29.82 -59.54
N SER A 79 -46.51 -29.64 -58.24
CA SER A 79 -47.45 -28.99 -57.32
C SER A 79 -47.01 -27.56 -57.01
N ILE A 80 -48.00 -26.68 -56.83
CA ILE A 80 -47.83 -25.28 -56.44
C ILE A 80 -48.54 -25.06 -55.11
N TYR A 81 -47.86 -24.44 -54.16
CA TYR A 81 -48.36 -24.08 -52.84
C TYR A 81 -48.38 -22.56 -52.70
N GLU A 82 -49.52 -22.05 -52.25
CA GLU A 82 -49.69 -20.63 -51.99
C GLU A 82 -49.37 -20.34 -50.52
N LYS A 83 -48.80 -19.16 -50.23
CA LYS A 83 -48.64 -18.72 -48.85
C LYS A 83 -50.01 -18.45 -48.23
N SER A 84 -50.33 -19.16 -47.15
CA SER A 84 -51.49 -18.83 -46.32
C SER A 84 -51.12 -17.73 -45.32
N TYR A 85 -51.92 -16.66 -45.28
CA TYR A 85 -51.81 -15.61 -44.26
C TYR A 85 -52.49 -15.97 -42.93
N TYR A 86 -53.27 -17.05 -42.93
CA TYR A 86 -54.07 -17.51 -41.78
C TYR A 86 -53.77 -18.98 -41.44
N MET A 87 -52.54 -19.41 -41.66
CA MET A 87 -52.12 -20.77 -41.36
C MET A 87 -52.24 -21.03 -39.85
N GLN A 88 -52.94 -22.10 -39.48
CA GLN A 88 -53.00 -22.55 -38.10
C GLN A 88 -51.69 -23.27 -37.78
N LEU A 89 -50.84 -22.60 -37.00
CA LEU A 89 -49.54 -23.13 -36.57
C LEU A 89 -49.65 -24.06 -35.35
N ASP A 90 -50.85 -24.14 -34.77
CA ASP A 90 -51.15 -25.02 -33.64
C ASP A 90 -50.89 -26.48 -34.03
N GLY A 91 -50.03 -27.16 -33.26
CA GLY A 91 -49.67 -28.56 -33.52
C GLY A 91 -48.43 -28.78 -34.40
N TYR A 92 -47.78 -27.71 -34.87
CA TYR A 92 -46.48 -27.76 -35.55
C TYR A 92 -45.30 -27.36 -34.65
N GLY A 93 -45.56 -26.89 -33.42
CA GLY A 93 -44.53 -26.46 -32.48
C GLY A 93 -43.86 -25.12 -32.85
N VAL A 94 -44.43 -24.35 -33.77
CA VAL A 94 -43.88 -23.07 -34.25
C VAL A 94 -44.77 -21.88 -33.95
N GLY A 95 -44.15 -20.72 -33.75
CA GLY A 95 -44.84 -19.46 -33.50
C GLY A 95 -44.90 -18.55 -34.73
N GLN A 96 -45.54 -17.39 -34.57
CA GLN A 96 -45.56 -16.35 -35.61
C GLN A 96 -44.18 -15.70 -35.83
N GLU A 97 -43.25 -15.82 -34.88
CA GLU A 97 -41.87 -15.37 -35.05
C GLU A 97 -41.12 -16.23 -36.10
N ASP A 98 -41.36 -17.54 -36.09
CA ASP A 98 -40.80 -18.46 -37.09
C ASP A 98 -41.51 -18.32 -38.44
N CYS A 99 -42.82 -18.10 -38.42
CA CYS A 99 -43.66 -18.00 -39.60
C CYS A 99 -44.45 -16.67 -39.62
N PRO A 100 -43.79 -15.55 -39.98
CA PRO A 100 -44.44 -14.25 -39.96
C PRO A 100 -45.56 -14.14 -41.00
N ILE A 101 -46.65 -13.51 -40.58
CA ILE A 101 -47.81 -13.27 -41.46
C ILE A 101 -47.46 -12.22 -42.52
N SER A 102 -46.81 -11.13 -42.10
CA SER A 102 -46.47 -10.00 -42.98
C SER A 102 -45.08 -10.15 -43.56
N ILE A 103 -44.98 -9.98 -44.87
CA ILE A 103 -43.70 -9.77 -45.55
C ILE A 103 -43.26 -8.32 -45.32
N PRO A 104 -41.98 -8.05 -44.97
CA PRO A 104 -41.50 -6.68 -44.80
C PRO A 104 -41.43 -5.95 -46.15
N LYS A 105 -41.60 -4.63 -46.11
CA LYS A 105 -41.31 -3.77 -47.26
C LYS A 105 -39.81 -3.76 -47.55
N ILE A 106 -39.44 -3.72 -48.83
CA ILE A 106 -38.04 -3.71 -49.28
C ILE A 106 -37.77 -2.37 -49.99
N PRO A 107 -37.17 -1.37 -49.31
CA PRO A 107 -36.87 -0.10 -49.94
C PRO A 107 -35.85 -0.27 -51.08
N ALA A 108 -35.84 0.71 -51.99
CA ALA A 108 -34.90 0.76 -53.10
C ALA A 108 -33.43 0.65 -52.62
N GLY A 109 -32.64 -0.19 -53.30
CA GLY A 109 -31.22 -0.40 -53.00
C GLY A 109 -30.93 -1.12 -51.68
N LEU A 110 -31.93 -1.66 -50.99
CA LEU A 110 -31.77 -2.37 -49.72
C LEU A 110 -32.07 -3.85 -49.82
N THR A 111 -31.46 -4.58 -48.87
CA THR A 111 -31.66 -6.01 -48.68
C THR A 111 -32.47 -6.27 -47.41
N ARG A 112 -33.37 -7.24 -47.48
CA ARG A 112 -34.17 -7.73 -46.35
C ARG A 112 -34.11 -9.24 -46.28
N GLU A 113 -34.09 -9.75 -45.05
CA GLU A 113 -34.38 -11.15 -44.79
C GLU A 113 -35.90 -11.34 -44.71
N ILE A 114 -36.40 -12.39 -45.34
CA ILE A 114 -37.83 -12.72 -45.41
C ILE A 114 -38.00 -14.19 -45.08
N ASN A 115 -38.80 -14.46 -44.06
CA ASN A 115 -39.23 -15.82 -43.71
C ASN A 115 -40.60 -16.08 -44.32
N LEU A 116 -40.69 -17.09 -45.17
CA LEU A 116 -41.91 -17.53 -45.84
C LEU A 116 -42.26 -18.93 -45.36
N CYS A 117 -43.54 -19.16 -45.02
CA CYS A 117 -44.00 -20.48 -44.63
C CYS A 117 -45.12 -20.99 -45.54
N PHE A 118 -45.04 -22.28 -45.88
CA PHE A 118 -45.97 -22.97 -46.76
C PHE A 118 -46.40 -24.29 -46.12
N GLU A 119 -47.70 -24.58 -46.16
CA GLU A 119 -48.22 -25.89 -45.80
C GLU A 119 -48.02 -26.83 -46.99
N ILE A 120 -47.27 -27.91 -46.77
CA ILE A 120 -46.87 -28.87 -47.78
C ILE A 120 -47.23 -30.30 -47.35
N PRO A 121 -47.52 -31.22 -48.29
CA PRO A 121 -47.73 -32.62 -47.96
C PRO A 121 -46.46 -33.27 -47.40
N LYS A 122 -46.63 -34.28 -46.54
CA LYS A 122 -45.52 -35.03 -45.93
C LYS A 122 -44.57 -35.69 -46.94
N THR A 123 -45.01 -35.88 -48.18
CA THR A 123 -44.24 -36.52 -49.24
C THR A 123 -43.37 -35.56 -50.04
N HIS A 124 -43.59 -34.25 -49.93
CA HIS A 124 -42.81 -33.25 -50.64
C HIS A 124 -41.74 -32.71 -49.69
N LEU A 125 -40.51 -33.22 -49.80
CA LEU A 125 -39.42 -32.89 -48.87
C LEU A 125 -38.21 -32.26 -49.58
N GLU A 126 -38.23 -32.16 -50.90
CA GLU A 126 -37.09 -31.73 -51.71
C GLU A 126 -37.53 -31.07 -53.02
N ASN A 127 -36.54 -30.50 -53.73
CA ASN A 127 -36.70 -29.87 -55.05
C ASN A 127 -37.68 -28.71 -55.02
N PHE A 128 -37.53 -27.87 -54.00
CA PHE A 128 -38.33 -26.68 -53.81
C PHE A 128 -37.83 -25.52 -54.65
N TYR A 129 -38.78 -24.78 -55.19
CA TYR A 129 -38.50 -23.60 -56.00
C TYR A 129 -39.48 -22.49 -55.66
N LEU A 130 -38.97 -21.30 -55.35
CA LEU A 130 -39.79 -20.15 -55.01
C LEU A 130 -39.96 -19.26 -56.23
N GLU A 131 -41.19 -18.90 -56.53
CA GLU A 131 -41.59 -17.92 -57.53
C GLU A 131 -42.37 -16.81 -56.84
N VAL A 132 -41.99 -15.55 -57.05
CA VAL A 132 -42.69 -14.39 -56.51
C VAL A 132 -43.20 -13.56 -57.67
N LEU A 133 -44.50 -13.28 -57.67
CA LEU A 133 -45.19 -12.49 -58.68
C LEU A 133 -45.66 -11.14 -58.11
N ASP A 134 -45.64 -10.10 -58.94
CA ASP A 134 -46.14 -8.76 -58.57
C ASP A 134 -47.67 -8.71 -58.39
N SER A 135 -48.36 -9.73 -58.91
CA SER A 135 -49.80 -9.93 -58.78
C SER A 135 -50.14 -11.41 -58.60
N SER A 136 -51.40 -11.70 -58.32
CA SER A 136 -51.87 -13.09 -58.18
C SER A 136 -51.71 -13.86 -59.50
N LYS A 137 -51.43 -15.16 -59.41
CA LYS A 137 -51.35 -16.06 -60.57
C LYS A 137 -52.64 -16.13 -61.40
N ASN A 138 -53.80 -15.84 -60.79
CA ASN A 138 -55.09 -15.73 -61.49
C ASN A 138 -55.21 -14.48 -62.36
N TYR A 139 -54.36 -13.48 -62.12
CA TYR A 139 -54.27 -12.27 -62.94
C TYR A 139 -53.15 -12.42 -63.97
N CYS A 140 -51.99 -12.88 -63.54
CA CYS A 140 -50.81 -13.06 -64.39
C CYS A 140 -51.08 -14.08 -65.51
N GLY A 141 -51.09 -13.62 -66.76
CA GLY A 141 -51.36 -14.46 -67.94
C GLY A 141 -52.83 -14.77 -68.20
N ALA A 142 -53.77 -14.18 -67.43
CA ALA A 142 -55.21 -14.37 -67.64
C ALA A 142 -55.77 -13.60 -68.84
N CYS A 143 -55.02 -12.61 -69.35
CA CYS A 143 -55.37 -11.86 -70.55
C CYS A 143 -54.11 -11.47 -71.35
N GLU A 144 -54.29 -11.13 -72.63
CA GLU A 144 -53.19 -10.77 -73.57
C GLU A 144 -52.31 -9.61 -73.07
N TYR A 145 -52.86 -8.74 -72.20
CA TYR A 145 -52.17 -7.58 -71.64
C TYR A 145 -51.88 -7.71 -70.14
N CYS A 146 -52.22 -8.83 -69.52
CA CYS A 146 -52.05 -9.07 -68.09
C CYS A 146 -50.64 -9.62 -67.83
N THR A 147 -49.62 -8.79 -68.09
CA THR A 147 -48.22 -9.13 -67.86
C THR A 147 -47.84 -8.90 -66.41
N CYS A 148 -47.10 -9.83 -65.83
CA CYS A 148 -46.56 -9.73 -64.48
C CYS A 148 -45.04 -9.81 -64.53
N THR A 149 -44.41 -9.12 -63.60
CA THR A 149 -43.00 -9.24 -63.30
C THR A 149 -42.80 -10.31 -62.23
N GLN A 150 -41.66 -11.01 -62.28
CA GLN A 150 -41.38 -12.10 -61.36
C GLN A 150 -39.93 -12.14 -60.92
N ALA A 151 -39.72 -12.63 -59.70
CA ALA A 151 -38.43 -13.04 -59.17
C ALA A 151 -38.52 -14.49 -58.70
N GLN A 152 -37.41 -15.22 -58.74
CA GLN A 152 -37.44 -16.63 -58.45
C GLN A 152 -36.09 -17.16 -57.99
N CYS A 153 -36.09 -18.16 -57.12
CA CYS A 153 -34.87 -18.82 -56.67
C CYS A 153 -35.12 -20.30 -56.37
N THR A 154 -34.08 -21.10 -56.52
CA THR A 154 -34.11 -22.50 -56.05
C THR A 154 -33.89 -22.51 -54.55
N ILE A 155 -34.70 -23.26 -53.83
CA ILE A 155 -34.62 -23.34 -52.38
C ILE A 155 -33.66 -24.46 -52.00
N LYS A 156 -32.71 -24.14 -51.11
CA LYS A 156 -31.84 -25.14 -50.51
C LYS A 156 -32.72 -26.16 -49.80
N ASN A 157 -32.57 -27.44 -50.13
CA ASN A 157 -33.37 -28.51 -49.53
C ASN A 157 -33.21 -28.46 -48.00
N PRO A 158 -34.31 -28.70 -47.26
CA PRO A 158 -34.24 -28.74 -45.81
C PRO A 158 -33.31 -29.90 -45.40
N PRO A 159 -32.52 -29.72 -44.32
CA PRO A 159 -31.68 -30.79 -43.83
C PRO A 159 -32.55 -32.01 -43.47
N ASP A 160 -32.04 -33.22 -43.75
CA ASP A 160 -32.69 -34.44 -43.32
C ASP A 160 -32.88 -34.38 -41.78
N PRO A 161 -34.11 -34.53 -41.25
CA PRO A 161 -34.37 -34.50 -39.81
C PRO A 161 -33.46 -35.46 -39.03
N ALA A 162 -33.11 -36.61 -39.60
CA ALA A 162 -32.19 -37.56 -38.97
C ALA A 162 -30.75 -37.04 -38.91
N ALA A 163 -30.32 -36.32 -39.95
CA ALA A 163 -29.01 -35.68 -40.00
C ALA A 163 -28.93 -34.48 -39.05
N GLN A 164 -30.01 -33.69 -38.93
CA GLN A 164 -30.09 -32.58 -37.99
C GLN A 164 -30.03 -33.07 -36.53
N ALA A 165 -30.82 -34.10 -36.19
CA ALA A 165 -30.78 -34.69 -34.85
C ALA A 165 -29.39 -35.27 -34.49
N ALA A 166 -28.70 -35.88 -35.48
CA ALA A 166 -27.33 -36.36 -35.28
C ALA A 166 -26.32 -35.21 -35.06
N ALA A 167 -26.45 -34.11 -35.80
CA ALA A 167 -25.60 -32.93 -35.64
C ALA A 167 -25.83 -32.23 -34.29
N GLU A 168 -27.09 -32.08 -33.86
CA GLU A 168 -27.43 -31.53 -32.54
C GLU A 168 -26.93 -32.42 -31.40
N ALA A 169 -27.05 -33.74 -31.54
CA ALA A 169 -26.49 -34.69 -30.57
C ALA A 169 -24.96 -34.62 -30.50
N GLN A 170 -24.29 -34.45 -31.65
CA GLN A 170 -22.84 -34.25 -31.69
C GLN A 170 -22.43 -32.93 -31.02
N ALA A 171 -23.13 -31.82 -31.32
CA ALA A 171 -22.85 -30.53 -30.70
C ALA A 171 -23.06 -30.56 -29.18
N ALA A 172 -24.10 -31.27 -28.70
CA ALA A 172 -24.32 -31.48 -27.27
C ALA A 172 -23.19 -32.30 -26.62
N ALA A 173 -22.70 -33.35 -27.29
CA ALA A 173 -21.58 -34.15 -26.81
C ALA A 173 -20.27 -33.35 -26.76
N GLU A 174 -19.99 -32.53 -27.78
CA GLU A 174 -18.82 -31.65 -27.81
C GLU A 174 -18.89 -30.57 -26.73
N ALA A 175 -20.07 -29.99 -26.49
CA ALA A 175 -20.29 -29.03 -25.40
C ALA A 175 -20.06 -29.66 -24.02
N GLN A 176 -20.53 -30.90 -23.82
CA GLN A 176 -20.28 -31.64 -22.58
C GLN A 176 -18.79 -31.93 -22.40
N ALA A 177 -18.10 -32.38 -23.44
CA ALA A 177 -16.65 -32.64 -23.38
C ALA A 177 -15.85 -31.37 -23.07
N ALA A 178 -16.25 -30.22 -23.63
CA ALA A 178 -15.63 -28.93 -23.32
C ALA A 178 -15.85 -28.50 -21.85
N ALA A 179 -17.07 -28.70 -21.32
CA ALA A 179 -17.38 -28.40 -19.93
C ALA A 179 -16.57 -29.29 -18.95
N GLU A 180 -16.44 -30.58 -19.26
CA GLU A 180 -15.61 -31.51 -18.46
C GLU A 180 -14.12 -31.13 -18.52
N ALA A 181 -13.61 -30.73 -19.68
CA ALA A 181 -12.24 -30.24 -19.82
C ALA A 181 -11.98 -28.95 -19.03
N GLN A 182 -12.94 -28.02 -19.02
CA GLN A 182 -12.84 -26.81 -18.21
C GLN A 182 -12.84 -27.13 -16.71
N ALA A 183 -13.74 -28.00 -16.25
CA ALA A 183 -13.78 -28.42 -14.85
C ALA A 183 -12.46 -29.09 -14.41
N ALA A 184 -11.85 -29.90 -15.27
CA ALA A 184 -10.55 -30.51 -15.01
C ALA A 184 -9.41 -29.48 -14.92
N ALA A 185 -9.41 -28.47 -15.79
CA ALA A 185 -8.41 -27.39 -15.76
C ALA A 185 -8.53 -26.53 -14.49
N GLU A 186 -9.76 -26.20 -14.08
CA GLU A 186 -10.01 -25.44 -12.84
C GLU A 186 -9.55 -26.23 -11.60
N ALA A 187 -9.81 -27.55 -11.55
CA ALA A 187 -9.34 -28.41 -10.46
C ALA A 187 -7.80 -28.46 -10.39
N GLN A 188 -7.11 -28.53 -11.53
CA GLN A 188 -5.65 -28.51 -11.58
C GLN A 188 -5.08 -27.15 -11.13
N ALA A 189 -5.69 -26.04 -11.54
CA ALA A 189 -5.28 -24.70 -11.12
C ALA A 189 -5.43 -24.51 -9.60
N GLN A 190 -6.52 -25.02 -9.01
CA GLN A 190 -6.73 -24.96 -7.57
C GLN A 190 -5.70 -25.81 -6.81
N ALA A 191 -5.44 -27.04 -7.26
CA ALA A 191 -4.42 -27.90 -6.64
C ALA A 191 -3.01 -27.28 -6.68
N ALA A 192 -2.66 -26.61 -7.79
CA ALA A 192 -1.40 -25.90 -7.91
C ALA A 192 -1.32 -24.69 -6.96
N ALA A 193 -2.39 -23.92 -6.81
CA ALA A 193 -2.46 -22.79 -5.89
C ALA A 193 -2.34 -23.23 -4.42
N GLU A 194 -2.99 -24.33 -4.04
CA GLU A 194 -2.88 -24.91 -2.69
C GLU A 194 -1.47 -25.42 -2.40
N ALA A 195 -0.81 -26.06 -3.37
CA ALA A 195 0.58 -26.48 -3.24
C ALA A 195 1.55 -25.29 -3.08
N GLN A 196 1.34 -24.21 -3.81
CA GLN A 196 2.15 -22.99 -3.67
C GLN A 196 1.94 -22.34 -2.30
N ALA A 197 0.69 -22.23 -1.84
CA ALA A 197 0.39 -21.68 -0.52
C ALA A 197 1.03 -22.50 0.61
N ALA A 198 1.07 -23.83 0.49
CA ALA A 198 1.75 -24.70 1.44
C ALA A 198 3.28 -24.48 1.43
N ALA A 199 3.90 -24.32 0.26
CA ALA A 199 5.32 -24.04 0.14
C ALA A 199 5.70 -22.67 0.74
N GLU A 200 4.90 -21.63 0.50
CA GLU A 200 5.10 -20.30 1.09
C GLU A 200 4.94 -20.32 2.62
N ALA A 201 3.98 -21.08 3.14
CA ALA A 201 3.81 -21.28 4.59
C ALA A 201 5.02 -21.98 5.22
N GLN A 202 5.61 -22.96 4.54
CA GLN A 202 6.82 -23.63 5.03
C GLN A 202 8.03 -22.70 5.01
N ALA A 203 8.25 -21.95 3.92
CA ALA A 203 9.37 -21.01 3.81
C ALA A 203 9.29 -19.90 4.88
N THR A 204 8.09 -19.42 5.20
CA THR A 204 7.90 -18.41 6.26
C THR A 204 8.16 -18.99 7.66
N ALA A 205 7.77 -20.24 7.93
CA ALA A 205 8.08 -20.92 9.17
C ALA A 205 9.59 -21.15 9.36
N GLU A 206 10.31 -21.53 8.29
CA GLU A 206 11.77 -21.70 8.33
C GLU A 206 12.50 -20.37 8.59
N LEU A 207 12.03 -19.27 7.98
CA LEU A 207 12.59 -17.93 8.24
C LEU A 207 12.35 -17.47 9.69
N GLN A 208 11.17 -17.76 10.27
CA GLN A 208 10.88 -17.44 11.67
C GLN A 208 11.77 -18.24 12.62
N ALA A 209 11.93 -19.54 12.39
CA ALA A 209 12.82 -20.37 13.20
C ALA A 209 14.29 -19.89 13.13
N ALA A 210 14.76 -19.47 11.95
CA ALA A 210 16.10 -18.90 11.80
C ALA A 210 16.26 -17.56 12.56
N ALA A 211 15.25 -16.69 12.52
CA ALA A 211 15.26 -15.43 13.25
C ALA A 211 15.27 -15.62 14.78
N GLU A 212 14.52 -16.60 15.29
CA GLU A 212 14.53 -16.95 16.72
C GLU A 212 15.91 -17.47 17.19
N LEU A 213 16.57 -18.31 16.37
CA LEU A 213 17.92 -18.78 16.64
C LEU A 213 18.94 -17.62 16.67
N GLN A 214 18.83 -16.68 15.74
CA GLN A 214 19.71 -15.50 15.72
C GLN A 214 19.49 -14.62 16.95
N ALA A 215 18.23 -14.35 17.33
CA ALA A 215 17.92 -13.57 18.53
C ALA A 215 18.45 -14.23 19.81
N ALA A 216 18.39 -15.57 19.90
CA ALA A 216 18.97 -16.31 21.02
C ALA A 216 20.51 -16.20 21.07
N ALA A 217 21.18 -16.28 19.91
CA ALA A 217 22.63 -16.13 19.83
C ALA A 217 23.09 -14.71 20.21
N GLU A 218 22.38 -13.67 19.74
CA GLU A 218 22.66 -12.28 20.09
C GLU A 218 22.47 -12.03 21.60
N ALA A 219 21.41 -12.58 22.19
CA ALA A 219 21.17 -12.49 23.63
C ALA A 219 22.31 -13.14 24.44
N GLN A 220 22.81 -14.30 24.02
CA GLN A 220 23.94 -14.95 24.69
C GLN A 220 25.23 -14.13 24.58
N ALA A 221 25.53 -13.60 23.39
CA ALA A 221 26.70 -12.73 23.18
C ALA A 221 26.65 -11.47 24.07
N THR A 222 25.47 -10.86 24.22
CA THR A 222 25.30 -9.72 25.13
C THR A 222 25.49 -10.09 26.60
N ALA A 223 25.04 -11.26 27.03
CA ALA A 223 25.21 -11.74 28.40
C ALA A 223 26.68 -12.03 28.73
N GLU A 224 27.42 -12.62 27.79
CA GLU A 224 28.86 -12.87 27.93
C GLU A 224 29.66 -11.56 28.01
N LEU A 225 29.32 -10.56 27.20
CA LEU A 225 29.93 -9.23 27.28
C LEU A 225 29.67 -8.53 28.61
N GLN A 226 28.44 -8.62 29.14
CA GLN A 226 28.10 -8.04 30.43
C GLN A 226 28.85 -8.73 31.58
N ALA A 227 28.92 -10.06 31.56
CA ALA A 227 29.67 -10.83 32.55
C ALA A 227 31.17 -10.48 32.52
N ALA A 228 31.75 -10.28 31.33
CA ALA A 228 33.14 -9.85 31.19
C ALA A 228 33.37 -8.42 31.73
N ALA A 229 32.44 -7.49 31.49
CA ALA A 229 32.51 -6.12 32.01
C ALA A 229 32.41 -6.08 33.54
N GLU A 230 31.52 -6.88 34.13
CA GLU A 230 31.38 -7.00 35.59
C GLU A 230 32.64 -7.62 36.23
N ALA A 231 33.26 -8.61 35.57
CA ALA A 231 34.54 -9.18 36.00
C ALA A 231 35.69 -8.16 35.94
N GLN A 232 35.73 -7.30 34.92
CA GLN A 232 36.74 -6.24 34.83
C GLN A 232 36.54 -5.16 35.91
N ALA A 233 35.30 -4.71 36.14
CA ALA A 233 34.99 -3.72 37.16
C ALA A 233 35.37 -4.21 38.58
N THR A 234 35.15 -5.50 38.87
CA THR A 234 35.55 -6.11 40.14
C THR A 234 37.08 -6.23 40.27
N ALA A 235 37.79 -6.55 39.19
CA ALA A 235 39.25 -6.57 39.19
C ALA A 235 39.86 -5.16 39.43
N GLU A 236 39.29 -4.12 38.80
CA GLU A 236 39.73 -2.73 38.99
C GLU A 236 39.49 -2.24 40.43
N LEU A 237 38.34 -2.57 41.02
CA LEU A 237 38.04 -2.26 42.43
C LEU A 237 39.04 -2.94 43.39
N GLN A 238 39.40 -4.20 43.11
CA GLN A 238 40.35 -4.92 43.94
C GLN A 238 41.79 -4.40 43.78
N ALA A 239 42.17 -3.99 42.58
CA ALA A 239 43.45 -3.30 42.35
C ALA A 239 43.52 -1.98 43.15
N ALA A 240 42.46 -1.17 43.10
CA ALA A 240 42.38 0.08 43.87
C ALA A 240 42.40 -0.17 45.39
N ALA A 241 41.72 -1.20 45.88
CA ALA A 241 41.76 -1.57 47.30
C ALA A 241 43.16 -2.01 47.76
N ASN A 242 43.88 -2.77 46.93
CA ASN A 242 45.25 -3.20 47.22
C ASN A 242 46.21 -2.00 47.24
N GLU A 243 46.04 -1.03 46.34
CA GLU A 243 46.84 0.19 46.31
C GLU A 243 46.57 1.08 47.53
N ALA A 244 45.32 1.19 47.97
CA ALA A 244 44.96 1.89 49.21
C ALA A 244 45.56 1.21 50.45
N ALA A 245 45.50 -0.12 50.54
CA ALA A 245 46.11 -0.86 51.63
C ALA A 245 47.64 -0.71 51.66
N ALA A 246 48.29 -0.64 50.50
CA ALA A 246 49.72 -0.37 50.41
C ALA A 246 50.09 1.05 50.87
N ALA A 247 49.24 2.05 50.55
CA ALA A 247 49.43 3.42 51.01
C ALA A 247 49.28 3.54 52.55
N GLU A 248 48.27 2.88 53.14
CA GLU A 248 48.07 2.86 54.59
C GLU A 248 49.22 2.16 55.32
N ALA A 249 49.75 1.06 54.76
CA ALA A 249 50.93 0.40 55.30
C ALA A 249 52.18 1.28 55.26
N ALA A 250 52.36 2.08 54.20
CA ALA A 250 53.47 3.02 54.08
C ALA A 250 53.36 4.19 55.08
N GLU A 251 52.15 4.70 55.30
CA GLU A 251 51.87 5.73 56.31
C GLU A 251 52.16 5.22 57.72
N ASN A 252 51.71 4.01 58.05
CA ASN A 252 51.98 3.38 59.34
C ASN A 252 53.49 3.16 59.56
N ALA A 253 54.23 2.72 58.55
CA ALA A 253 55.69 2.58 58.62
C ALA A 253 56.40 3.93 58.84
N ALA A 254 55.92 5.01 58.21
CA ALA A 254 56.46 6.35 58.41
C ALA A 254 56.18 6.86 59.84
N ASN A 255 54.99 6.60 60.37
CA ASN A 255 54.63 6.95 61.76
C ASN A 255 55.46 6.18 62.78
N GLU A 256 55.74 4.89 62.55
CA GLU A 256 56.63 4.09 63.41
C GLU A 256 58.08 4.60 63.36
N ALA A 257 58.58 4.98 62.17
CA ALA A 257 59.90 5.58 62.03
C ALA A 257 60.01 6.93 62.77
N ALA A 258 58.99 7.79 62.66
CA ALA A 258 58.93 9.06 63.37
C ALA A 258 58.86 8.86 64.91
N ALA A 259 58.14 7.83 65.38
CA ALA A 259 58.09 7.49 66.80
C ALA A 259 59.44 6.99 67.32
N ALA A 260 60.18 6.22 66.52
CA ALA A 260 61.53 5.76 66.86
C ALA A 260 62.52 6.94 66.97
N GLU A 261 62.47 7.88 66.02
CA GLU A 261 63.30 9.09 66.03
C GLU A 261 62.96 10.00 67.24
N ALA A 262 61.68 10.14 67.59
CA ALA A 262 61.25 10.88 68.77
C ALA A 262 61.75 10.24 70.08
N ALA A 263 61.76 8.90 70.16
CA ALA A 263 62.28 8.18 71.32
C ALA A 263 63.80 8.34 71.47
N GLU A 264 64.54 8.33 70.36
CA GLU A 264 65.98 8.58 70.34
C GLU A 264 66.30 10.01 70.79
N ASN A 265 65.57 11.00 70.27
CA ASN A 265 65.71 12.40 70.68
C ASN A 265 65.42 12.60 72.17
N ALA A 266 64.36 11.97 72.70
CA ALA A 266 64.05 12.02 74.13
C ALA A 266 65.14 11.36 75.01
N ALA A 267 65.75 10.27 74.54
CA ALA A 267 66.88 9.63 75.22
C ALA A 267 68.14 10.52 75.22
N ASN A 268 68.41 11.20 74.11
CA ASN A 268 69.52 12.14 73.99
C ASN A 268 69.32 13.36 74.91
N GLU A 269 68.10 13.89 75.01
CA GLU A 269 67.77 14.97 75.96
C GLU A 269 67.89 14.53 77.43
N ALA A 270 67.45 13.32 77.76
CA ALA A 270 67.61 12.76 79.10
C ALA A 270 69.09 12.56 79.48
N ALA A 271 69.90 12.06 78.54
CA ALA A 271 71.35 11.94 78.74
C ALA A 271 72.03 13.30 78.90
N ALA A 272 71.59 14.32 78.16
CA ALA A 272 72.07 15.69 78.32
C ALA A 272 71.69 16.28 79.69
N ALA A 273 70.49 15.99 80.19
CA ALA A 273 70.03 16.41 81.52
C ALA A 273 70.83 15.73 82.65
N GLU A 274 71.16 14.44 82.51
CA GLU A 274 71.98 13.70 83.47
C GLU A 274 73.43 14.20 83.48
N ALA A 275 74.01 14.48 82.31
CA ALA A 275 75.32 15.11 82.19
C ALA A 275 75.35 16.52 82.83
N ALA A 276 74.26 17.30 82.67
CA ALA A 276 74.12 18.59 83.33
C ALA A 276 73.99 18.47 84.86
N ALA A 277 73.34 17.42 85.36
CA ALA A 277 73.24 17.12 86.78
C ALA A 277 74.60 16.72 87.38
N GLN A 278 75.40 15.93 86.66
CA GLN A 278 76.77 15.59 87.06
C GLN A 278 77.68 16.82 87.14
N ARG A 279 77.61 17.73 86.16
CA ARG A 279 78.37 19.00 86.20
C ARG A 279 77.97 19.88 87.40
N LYS A 280 76.71 19.86 87.82
CA LYS A 280 76.26 20.54 89.05
C LYS A 280 76.78 19.87 90.33
N ALA A 281 76.89 18.55 90.36
CA ALA A 281 77.45 17.81 91.49
C ALA A 281 78.96 18.02 91.64
N GLU A 282 79.70 18.11 90.53
CA GLU A 282 81.14 18.44 90.53
C GLU A 282 81.39 19.90 90.91
N ALA A 283 80.53 20.84 90.49
CA ALA A 283 80.59 22.23 90.94
C ALA A 283 80.32 22.37 92.46
N ALA A 284 79.39 21.58 93.00
CA ALA A 284 79.14 21.54 94.45
C ALA A 284 80.30 20.91 95.24
N ALA A 285 81.06 19.99 94.65
CA ALA A 285 82.26 19.43 95.26
C ALA A 285 83.44 20.42 95.27
N ALA A 286 83.53 21.31 94.28
CA ALA A 286 84.51 22.39 94.25
C ALA A 286 84.26 23.45 95.34
N ASP A 287 83.00 23.81 95.60
CA ASP A 287 82.61 24.75 96.67
C ASP A 287 82.78 24.15 98.09
N ALA A 288 82.63 22.83 98.25
CA ALA A 288 82.88 22.14 99.52
C ALA A 288 84.38 22.09 99.90
N ALA A 289 85.28 22.08 98.91
CA ALA A 289 86.73 22.13 99.13
C ALA A 289 87.25 23.54 99.45
N ALA A 290 86.57 24.59 98.96
CA ALA A 290 86.94 25.99 99.23
C ALA A 290 86.63 26.44 100.68
N ASN A 291 85.65 25.82 101.35
CA ASN A 291 85.21 26.21 102.69
C ASN A 291 85.96 25.54 103.87
N ALA A 292 86.98 24.71 103.61
CA ALA A 292 87.74 24.01 104.66
C ALA A 292 89.13 24.59 104.97
N ALA A 293 89.63 25.60 104.22
CA ALA A 293 91.01 26.08 104.34
C ALA A 293 91.16 27.56 104.73
N ALA A 294 90.11 28.26 105.16
CA ALA A 294 90.15 29.71 105.41
C ALA A 294 89.68 30.14 106.81
N GLN A 295 90.32 29.62 107.88
CA GLN A 295 90.41 30.31 109.18
C GLN A 295 91.84 30.24 109.74
N ALA A 296 92.71 31.17 109.36
CA ALA A 296 93.83 31.67 110.19
C ALA A 296 94.49 32.94 109.58
N ALA A 297 94.22 34.09 110.23
CA ALA A 297 95.06 35.28 110.42
C ALA A 297 95.40 36.25 109.24
N ALA A 298 94.58 37.31 109.16
CA ALA A 298 94.89 38.75 109.32
C ALA A 298 96.04 39.50 108.57
N SER A 299 95.61 40.62 107.96
CA SER A 299 96.20 41.99 107.89
C SER A 299 97.07 42.48 106.69
N GLU A 300 96.48 43.51 106.04
CA GLU A 300 97.04 44.78 105.49
C GLU A 300 97.54 44.93 104.03
N ALA A 301 96.93 45.95 103.39
CA ALA A 301 97.48 46.98 102.49
C ALA A 301 97.80 46.69 100.99
N SER A 302 96.84 47.09 100.15
CA SER A 302 96.98 48.12 99.10
C SER A 302 97.56 47.81 97.70
N GLN A 303 96.81 48.35 96.72
CA GLN A 303 97.16 48.83 95.38
C GLN A 303 97.11 47.87 94.15
N ALA A 304 96.04 48.11 93.39
CA ALA A 304 96.01 48.51 91.97
C ALA A 304 95.98 47.44 90.86
N SER A 305 95.25 47.83 89.81
CA SER A 305 94.99 47.17 88.51
C SER A 305 93.95 46.05 88.55
N GLY A 306 92.89 45.99 87.73
CA GLY A 306 92.49 46.75 86.54
C GLY A 306 91.75 45.77 85.62
N GLY A 307 90.47 46.02 85.26
CA GLY A 307 89.81 45.27 84.19
C GLY A 307 88.31 45.05 84.37
N CYS A 308 87.52 45.71 83.53
CA CYS A 308 86.09 45.44 83.34
C CYS A 308 85.91 44.15 82.53
N GLY A 309 85.01 43.27 82.98
CA GLY A 309 84.67 42.02 82.30
C GLY A 309 84.03 42.26 80.92
N THR A 310 84.17 41.26 80.05
CA THR A 310 83.81 41.26 78.63
C THR A 310 82.37 41.73 78.38
N GLY A 311 82.22 42.87 77.70
CA GLY A 311 80.94 43.47 77.30
C GLY A 311 80.70 44.92 77.73
N THR A 312 81.64 45.55 78.46
CA THR A 312 81.56 46.96 78.89
C THR A 312 82.91 47.68 78.75
N VAL A 313 82.89 48.98 78.40
CA VAL A 313 84.08 49.85 78.31
C VAL A 313 84.00 50.94 79.39
N LEU A 314 85.12 51.18 80.07
CA LEU A 314 85.30 52.13 81.17
C LEU A 314 85.65 53.53 80.62
N VAL A 315 84.81 54.53 80.89
CA VAL A 315 85.10 55.96 80.67
C VAL A 315 84.78 56.69 81.97
N ASP A 316 85.75 57.41 82.54
CA ASP A 316 85.63 58.27 83.73
C ASP A 316 84.90 57.67 84.96
N GLY A 317 85.16 56.41 85.27
CA GLY A 317 84.96 55.86 86.61
C GLY A 317 83.53 55.47 87.03
N ILE A 318 82.53 55.45 86.12
CA ILE A 318 81.19 54.90 86.36
C ILE A 318 80.75 54.03 85.17
N CYS A 319 80.20 52.82 85.43
CA CYS A 319 79.71 51.92 84.37
C CYS A 319 78.31 52.32 83.87
N GLN A 320 78.14 52.53 82.56
CA GLN A 320 76.85 52.77 81.87
C GLN A 320 76.73 51.97 80.56
N LEU A 321 75.49 51.74 80.10
CA LEU A 321 75.12 50.99 78.88
C LEU A 321 74.76 51.90 77.68
N ALA A 322 74.89 51.32 76.46
CA ALA A 322 74.35 51.72 75.14
C ALA A 322 75.23 52.65 74.26
N PRO A 323 75.13 52.67 72.90
CA PRO A 323 74.03 52.22 72.03
C PRO A 323 74.39 51.45 70.72
N VAL A 324 73.31 50.99 70.06
CA VAL A 324 73.13 50.43 68.71
C VAL A 324 73.76 51.24 67.56
N GLU A 325 74.09 50.57 66.44
CA GLU A 325 73.54 50.83 65.08
C GLU A 325 74.20 49.97 63.99
N SER A 326 73.42 49.75 62.92
CA SER A 326 73.84 49.47 61.53
C SER A 326 74.17 48.01 61.17
N SER A 327 73.72 47.41 60.06
CA SER A 327 72.79 47.80 58.98
C SER A 327 72.89 46.69 57.93
N GLY A 328 71.77 46.17 57.42
CA GLY A 328 71.78 45.40 56.18
C GLY A 328 70.62 44.43 56.06
N CYS A 329 69.62 44.79 55.25
CA CYS A 329 68.62 43.85 54.76
C CYS A 329 69.23 43.01 53.63
N GLY A 330 69.07 41.69 53.76
CA GLY A 330 69.59 40.71 52.80
C GLY A 330 68.90 40.74 51.44
N GLU A 331 69.48 39.99 50.51
CA GLU A 331 69.20 39.95 49.08
C GLU A 331 67.70 39.84 48.75
N GLY A 332 67.17 40.80 47.96
CA GLY A 332 65.76 40.83 47.51
C GLY A 332 64.89 41.98 48.03
N THR A 333 65.41 42.87 48.89
CA THR A 333 64.67 44.04 49.42
C THR A 333 65.44 45.35 49.18
N VAL A 334 64.75 46.46 48.93
CA VAL A 334 65.36 47.80 48.81
C VAL A 334 64.93 48.66 50.00
N LEU A 335 65.90 49.32 50.62
CA LEU A 335 65.71 50.21 51.76
C LEU A 335 65.10 51.55 51.28
N VAL A 336 63.83 51.78 51.59
CA VAL A 336 63.14 53.05 51.33
C VAL A 336 62.51 53.52 52.64
N ASN A 337 62.93 54.68 53.14
CA ASN A 337 62.41 55.28 54.39
C ASN A 337 62.48 54.40 55.65
N GLY A 338 63.59 53.69 55.87
CA GLY A 338 63.85 52.99 57.14
C GLY A 338 63.06 51.70 57.39
N VAL A 339 62.39 51.16 56.37
CA VAL A 339 61.68 49.87 56.43
C VAL A 339 62.02 49.03 55.18
N CYS A 340 62.23 47.72 55.33
CA CYS A 340 62.58 46.82 54.22
C CYS A 340 61.32 46.30 53.50
N GLN A 341 61.25 46.51 52.18
CA GLN A 341 60.13 46.08 51.33
C GLN A 341 60.63 45.22 50.16
N LEU A 342 59.85 44.18 49.79
CA LEU A 342 59.98 43.44 48.54
C LEU A 342 59.11 44.08 47.45
N SER A 343 59.68 44.22 46.25
CA SER A 343 59.18 44.97 45.09
C SER A 343 57.92 44.37 44.48
N GLY A 344 56.89 45.21 44.26
CA GLY A 344 55.65 44.83 43.59
C GLY A 344 55.40 45.63 42.30
N SER A 345 55.10 44.87 41.24
CA SER A 345 54.07 45.08 40.20
C SER A 345 54.07 46.34 39.30
N SER A 346 54.02 46.10 37.98
CA SER A 346 53.35 46.93 36.95
C SER A 346 53.54 46.24 35.58
N GLY A 347 52.60 46.11 34.65
CA GLY A 347 51.21 46.52 34.54
C GLY A 347 50.67 46.05 33.17
N THR A 348 49.40 45.65 33.15
CA THR A 348 48.35 45.88 32.12
C THR A 348 48.74 46.15 30.65
N SER A 349 48.14 45.42 29.69
CA SER A 349 47.05 45.93 28.82
C SER A 349 46.59 44.90 27.77
N ILE A 350 45.33 45.02 27.35
CA ILE A 350 44.52 44.15 26.47
C ILE A 350 44.32 44.88 25.09
N PRO A 351 43.49 44.41 24.13
CA PRO A 351 43.74 43.72 22.84
C PRO A 351 43.61 44.64 21.58
N PRO A 352 43.55 44.17 20.31
CA PRO A 352 42.30 43.64 19.68
C PRO A 352 42.45 42.58 18.53
N LEU A 353 41.32 41.88 18.24
CA LEU A 353 40.74 41.51 16.92
C LEU A 353 41.62 40.77 15.86
N TYR A 354 41.22 39.74 15.08
CA TYR A 354 39.93 39.30 14.49
C TYR A 354 40.10 37.88 13.87
N ILE A 355 39.18 36.90 14.08
CA ILE A 355 38.03 36.45 13.21
C ILE A 355 38.44 35.47 12.10
N ALA A 356 37.75 34.36 11.78
CA ALA A 356 36.56 33.59 12.21
C ALA A 356 36.53 32.30 11.32
N GLY A 357 35.69 31.28 11.47
CA GLY A 357 34.51 31.01 12.31
C GLY A 357 34.33 29.47 12.42
N GLY A 358 33.69 28.93 13.46
CA GLY A 358 32.23 28.81 13.64
C GLY A 358 31.87 27.31 13.53
N ALA A 359 30.96 26.67 14.27
CA ALA A 359 30.00 27.03 15.30
C ALA A 359 29.72 25.72 16.08
N ALA A 360 29.64 25.75 17.41
CA ALA A 360 28.40 25.71 18.20
C ALA A 360 27.97 24.32 18.67
N ALA A 361 27.87 24.24 20.00
CA ALA A 361 27.32 23.16 20.78
C ALA A 361 25.82 22.94 20.51
N ILE A 362 25.45 21.66 20.43
CA ILE A 362 24.14 21.08 20.73
C ILE A 362 24.52 19.74 21.37
N GLY A 363 24.24 19.42 22.63
CA GLY A 363 22.98 19.57 23.35
C GLY A 363 22.47 18.17 23.61
N ALA A 364 22.57 17.73 24.87
CA ALA A 364 21.89 16.56 25.38
C ALA A 364 20.37 16.61 25.06
N VAL A 365 19.72 15.45 25.16
CA VAL A 365 18.28 15.15 24.99
C VAL A 365 17.95 14.46 23.65
N ILE A 366 18.23 13.16 23.57
CA ILE A 366 17.39 12.19 22.84
C ILE A 366 17.17 11.02 23.79
N ILE A 367 16.09 11.09 24.56
CA ILE A 367 15.31 10.06 25.24
C ILE A 367 14.45 10.87 26.21
N GLY A 368 13.18 11.12 25.87
CA GLY A 368 12.26 11.76 26.82
C GLY A 368 11.28 12.83 26.32
N ILE A 369 10.88 12.88 25.03
CA ILE A 369 9.56 13.40 24.62
C ILE A 369 9.07 12.66 23.35
N VAL A 370 8.49 11.47 23.53
CA VAL A 370 7.34 10.98 22.72
C VAL A 370 6.26 10.40 23.65
N PHE A 371 6.31 10.75 24.95
CA PHE A 371 5.29 10.40 25.93
C PHE A 371 4.67 11.71 26.43
N ALA A 372 3.39 11.89 26.07
CA ALA A 372 2.46 12.92 26.57
C ALA A 372 2.46 14.31 25.90
N VAL A 373 1.97 14.39 24.65
CA VAL A 373 0.73 15.15 24.40
C VAL A 373 -0.12 14.37 23.40
N ARG A 374 -1.39 14.15 23.79
CA ARG A 374 -2.50 13.56 23.03
C ARG A 374 -2.64 12.04 23.01
N ARG A 375 -2.69 11.46 24.22
CA ARG A 375 -3.79 10.53 24.50
C ARG A 375 -5.08 11.35 24.55
N GLY A 376 -6.00 11.12 23.62
CA GLY A 376 -7.37 11.63 23.69
C GLY A 376 -8.01 11.98 22.36
N SER A 377 -8.30 10.98 21.52
CA SER A 377 -9.67 10.66 21.03
C SER A 377 -9.68 10.00 19.66
N GLY A 378 -10.35 8.85 19.60
CA GLY A 378 -11.10 8.39 18.42
C GLY A 378 -10.27 7.78 17.29
N GLY A 379 -10.26 6.45 17.24
CA GLY A 379 -9.57 5.70 16.20
C GLY A 379 -10.06 5.98 14.78
N THR A 380 -9.19 5.72 13.81
CA THR A 380 -9.56 5.38 12.44
C THR A 380 -8.42 4.59 11.80
N LYS A 381 -8.82 3.61 11.01
CA LYS A 381 -8.02 2.54 10.41
C LYS A 381 -7.19 3.11 9.25
N THR A 382 -5.92 2.74 9.15
CA THR A 382 -5.21 2.79 7.86
C THR A 382 -5.79 1.68 6.95
N PRO A 383 -5.99 1.95 5.64
CA PRO A 383 -6.71 1.04 4.76
C PRO A 383 -5.81 -0.08 4.21
N LYS A 384 -6.46 -1.22 3.99
CA LYS A 384 -6.01 -2.43 3.28
C LYS A 384 -5.64 -2.12 1.81
N PRO A 385 -4.90 -3.00 1.12
CA PRO A 385 -4.44 -2.76 -0.24
C PRO A 385 -5.59 -2.75 -1.26
N ALA A 386 -5.35 -2.00 -2.33
CA ALA A 386 -6.19 -1.70 -3.49
C ALA A 386 -6.96 -2.90 -4.08
N ARG A 387 -8.26 -2.95 -3.80
CA ARG A 387 -9.25 -3.72 -4.58
C ARG A 387 -10.50 -2.90 -4.86
N GLN A 388 -10.87 -2.05 -3.90
CA GLN A 388 -12.05 -1.19 -3.99
C GLN A 388 -11.89 -0.04 -5.01
N ASP A 389 -10.66 0.43 -5.22
CA ASP A 389 -10.37 1.52 -6.17
C ASP A 389 -10.44 1.05 -7.64
N VAL A 390 -10.27 -0.25 -7.88
CA VAL A 390 -10.36 -0.86 -9.22
C VAL A 390 -11.81 -0.97 -9.66
N GLU A 391 -12.70 -1.37 -8.74
CA GLU A 391 -14.15 -1.50 -8.98
C GLU A 391 -14.79 -0.11 -9.20
N ASP A 392 -14.34 0.91 -8.46
CA ASP A 392 -14.82 2.29 -8.64
C ASP A 392 -14.31 2.90 -9.96
N TYR A 393 -13.07 2.58 -10.39
CA TYR A 393 -12.50 2.98 -11.68
C TYR A 393 -13.15 2.28 -12.87
N GLU A 394 -13.44 0.97 -12.80
CA GLU A 394 -14.19 0.23 -13.82
C GLU A 394 -15.61 0.75 -13.96
N SER A 395 -16.29 1.04 -12.86
CA SER A 395 -17.67 1.58 -12.89
C SER A 395 -17.74 2.95 -13.58
N GLN A 396 -16.71 3.78 -13.38
CA GLN A 396 -16.62 5.11 -13.99
C GLN A 396 -16.21 5.06 -15.47
N TYR A 397 -15.51 4.00 -15.90
CA TYR A 397 -15.15 3.75 -17.30
C TYR A 397 -16.32 3.16 -18.11
N LEU A 398 -17.09 2.24 -17.52
CA LEU A 398 -18.29 1.65 -18.14
C LEU A 398 -19.43 2.68 -18.28
N ALA A 399 -19.59 3.59 -17.31
CA ALA A 399 -20.58 4.67 -17.40
C ALA A 399 -20.31 5.68 -18.53
N ARG A 400 -19.06 5.83 -18.98
CA ARG A 400 -18.68 6.70 -20.11
C ARG A 400 -18.90 6.07 -21.48
N GLN A 401 -19.04 4.75 -21.57
CA GLN A 401 -19.25 4.04 -22.85
C GLN A 401 -20.73 3.86 -23.22
N GLY A 402 -21.66 4.37 -22.41
CA GLY A 402 -23.10 4.30 -22.71
C GLY A 402 -23.67 2.87 -22.73
N VAL A 403 -22.92 1.89 -22.21
CA VAL A 403 -23.39 0.52 -22.03
C VAL A 403 -24.21 0.48 -20.75
N GLU A 404 -25.53 0.46 -20.89
CA GLU A 404 -26.42 0.16 -19.76
C GLU A 404 -26.03 -1.19 -19.17
N SER A 405 -25.63 -1.17 -17.89
CA SER A 405 -25.44 -2.37 -17.10
C SER A 405 -26.71 -3.22 -17.14
N SER A 406 -26.56 -4.49 -17.55
CA SER A 406 -27.60 -5.50 -17.40
C SER A 406 -28.19 -5.47 -15.97
N PRO A 407 -29.48 -5.81 -15.79
CA PRO A 407 -30.12 -5.76 -14.48
C PRO A 407 -29.29 -6.55 -13.46
N LYS A 408 -28.93 -5.90 -12.34
CA LYS A 408 -28.33 -6.57 -11.18
C LYS A 408 -29.10 -7.87 -10.90
N PRO A 409 -28.42 -8.99 -10.55
CA PRO A 409 -29.13 -10.16 -10.11
C PRO A 409 -30.02 -9.73 -8.95
N THR A 410 -31.31 -9.93 -9.14
CA THR A 410 -32.34 -9.75 -8.14
C THR A 410 -31.81 -10.23 -6.80
N LYS A 411 -31.85 -9.37 -5.77
CA LYS A 411 -31.84 -9.85 -4.38
C LYS A 411 -32.78 -11.05 -4.36
N LYS A 412 -32.25 -12.24 -4.07
CA LYS A 412 -33.07 -13.44 -3.85
C LYS A 412 -34.14 -13.01 -2.85
N LYS A 413 -35.37 -12.81 -3.31
CA LYS A 413 -36.54 -12.81 -2.45
C LYS A 413 -36.59 -14.24 -1.97
N GLU A 414 -36.03 -14.48 -0.79
CA GLU A 414 -36.20 -15.74 -0.10
C GLU A 414 -37.70 -15.98 0.01
N THR A 415 -38.18 -16.99 -0.72
CA THR A 415 -39.55 -17.47 -0.59
C THR A 415 -39.75 -17.82 0.89
N PRO A 416 -40.72 -17.22 1.59
CA PRO A 416 -40.95 -17.55 2.99
C PRO A 416 -41.33 -19.03 3.06
N MET A 417 -40.46 -19.84 3.66
CA MET A 417 -40.80 -21.23 3.91
C MET A 417 -41.80 -21.28 5.07
N PHE A 418 -42.83 -22.11 4.90
CA PHE A 418 -43.88 -22.33 5.88
C PHE A 418 -43.64 -23.64 6.62
N CYS A 419 -44.01 -23.71 7.89
CA CYS A 419 -43.91 -24.92 8.68
C CYS A 419 -44.92 -25.97 8.19
N ASN A 420 -44.46 -27.19 7.90
CA ASN A 420 -45.32 -28.29 7.43
C ASN A 420 -46.42 -28.71 8.43
N ASN A 421 -46.23 -28.42 9.72
CA ASN A 421 -47.17 -28.84 10.76
C ASN A 421 -48.24 -27.78 11.07
N CYS A 422 -47.88 -26.49 11.16
CA CYS A 422 -48.82 -25.41 11.52
C CYS A 422 -49.03 -24.34 10.44
N GLY A 423 -48.31 -24.39 9.32
CA GLY A 423 -48.42 -23.41 8.23
C GLY A 423 -47.81 -22.04 8.51
N ALA A 424 -47.23 -21.81 9.70
CA ALA A 424 -46.62 -20.52 10.05
C ALA A 424 -45.30 -20.29 9.29
N ALA A 425 -45.05 -19.06 8.85
CA ALA A 425 -43.80 -18.68 8.20
C ALA A 425 -42.63 -18.69 9.21
N PHE A 426 -41.48 -19.23 8.81
CA PHE A 426 -40.29 -19.15 9.66
C PHE A 426 -39.80 -17.70 9.78
N LYS A 427 -39.57 -17.22 11.01
CA LYS A 427 -39.07 -15.85 11.28
C LYS A 427 -37.66 -15.60 10.71
N LYS A 428 -36.88 -16.66 10.44
CA LYS A 428 -35.56 -16.63 9.80
C LYS A 428 -35.39 -17.87 8.92
N SER A 429 -34.75 -17.71 7.77
CA SER A 429 -34.47 -18.80 6.83
C SER A 429 -33.50 -19.86 7.36
N GLU A 430 -32.81 -19.61 8.48
CA GLU A 430 -31.87 -20.53 9.14
C GLU A 430 -32.44 -21.18 10.43
N ALA A 431 -33.71 -20.92 10.77
CA ALA A 431 -34.29 -21.47 12.00
C ALA A 431 -34.42 -23.00 11.92
N LYS A 432 -33.89 -23.70 12.93
CA LYS A 432 -33.98 -25.17 13.09
C LYS A 432 -35.33 -25.65 13.63
N PHE A 433 -36.08 -24.77 14.30
CA PHE A 433 -37.37 -25.07 14.90
C PHE A 433 -38.40 -23.98 14.57
N CYS A 434 -39.67 -24.36 14.44
CA CYS A 434 -40.77 -23.41 14.27
C CYS A 434 -41.00 -22.62 15.56
N GLY A 435 -41.05 -21.29 15.47
CA GLY A 435 -41.23 -20.41 16.62
C GLY A 435 -42.64 -20.41 17.23
N GLU A 436 -43.65 -20.97 16.54
CA GLU A 436 -45.01 -21.11 17.08
C GLU A 436 -45.27 -22.48 17.70
N CYS A 437 -44.97 -23.56 16.97
CA CYS A 437 -45.34 -24.93 17.40
C CYS A 437 -44.15 -25.78 17.84
N GLY A 438 -42.91 -25.27 17.77
CA GLY A 438 -41.70 -25.97 18.22
C GLY A 438 -41.25 -27.14 17.35
N THR A 439 -41.93 -27.42 16.23
CA THR A 439 -41.59 -28.57 15.36
C THR A 439 -40.23 -28.35 14.68
N PRO A 440 -39.31 -29.36 14.67
CA PRO A 440 -38.06 -29.28 13.95
C PRO A 440 -38.30 -29.19 12.45
N ARG A 441 -37.44 -28.45 11.76
CA ARG A 441 -37.48 -28.33 10.30
C ARG A 441 -36.92 -29.62 9.68
N SER A 442 -37.77 -30.34 8.95
CA SER A 442 -37.44 -31.57 8.20
C SER A 442 -36.60 -31.28 6.97
#